data_AF-A0A4Q7NQH7-F1
#
_entry.id   AF-A0A4Q7NQH7-F1
#
_cell.length_a   1.000
_cell.length_b   1.000
_cell.length_c   1.000
_cell.angle_alpha   90.00
_cell.angle_beta   90.00
_cell.angle_gamma   90.00
#
_symmetry.space_group_name_H-M   'P 1'
#
loop_
_entity.id
_entity.type
_entity.pdbx_description
1 polymer ?
#
loop_
_entity_poly.entity_id
_entity_poly.type
_entity_poly.pdbx_seq_one_letter_code
_entity_poly.pdbx_strand_id
1 'polypeptide(L)'
;MTNLNVTYDQMRTAATSLRTGQADIETTLTRLKGLVDTLVSDGYTTDGSSVAFQSSYEEFTTGAKNVIEGLTGMGAYLTGAADTFDAADRQLAAALKR
;
A
#
# COMPACT_ATOMS: atom_id res chain seq x y z
N MET A 1 -21.94 0.20 -20.10
CA MET A 1 -21.52 0.93 -18.89
C MET A 1 -21.63 -0.05 -17.74
N THR A 2 -20.50 -0.59 -17.27
CA THR A 2 -20.50 -1.55 -16.17
C THR A 2 -20.88 -0.79 -14.91
N ASN A 3 -22.14 -0.87 -14.49
CA ASN A 3 -22.51 -0.51 -13.14
C ASN A 3 -21.72 -1.45 -12.23
N LEU A 4 -20.59 -0.95 -11.74
CA LEU A 4 -19.73 -1.59 -10.77
C LEU A 4 -20.57 -1.72 -9.50
N ASN A 5 -21.34 -2.81 -9.46
CA ASN A 5 -22.08 -3.26 -8.30
C ASN A 5 -21.03 -3.83 -7.33
N VAL A 6 -20.12 -2.97 -6.84
CA VAL A 6 -19.08 -3.36 -5.90
C VAL A 6 -19.78 -3.76 -4.62
N THR A 7 -19.90 -5.07 -4.39
CA THR A 7 -20.48 -5.58 -3.15
C THR A 7 -19.53 -5.30 -1.99
N TYR A 8 -20.04 -5.31 -0.75
CA TYR A 8 -19.22 -5.13 0.45
C TYR A 8 -18.05 -6.11 0.49
N ASP A 9 -18.29 -7.36 0.05
CA ASP A 9 -17.27 -8.39 -0.05
C ASP A 9 -16.19 -8.07 -1.08
N GLN A 10 -16.55 -7.47 -2.22
CA GLN A 10 -15.59 -7.05 -3.23
C GLN A 10 -14.71 -5.90 -2.70
N MET A 11 -15.29 -4.95 -1.96
CA MET A 11 -14.52 -3.88 -1.30
C MET A 11 -13.54 -4.45 -0.28
N ARG A 12 -13.99 -5.39 0.57
CA ARG A 12 -13.13 -6.06 1.58
C ARG A 12 -12.03 -6.90 0.93
N THR A 13 -12.35 -7.60 -0.16
CA THR A 13 -11.38 -8.38 -0.93
C THR A 13 -10.31 -7.46 -1.52
N ALA A 14 -10.71 -6.37 -2.17
CA ALA A 14 -9.80 -5.39 -2.73
C ALA A 14 -8.92 -4.74 -1.64
N ALA A 15 -9.50 -4.37 -0.49
CA ALA A 15 -8.74 -3.85 0.65
C ALA A 15 -7.68 -4.84 1.16
N THR A 16 -8.02 -6.14 1.22
CA THR A 16 -7.10 -7.21 1.60
C THR A 16 -5.97 -7.35 0.59
N SER A 17 -6.28 -7.37 -0.71
CA SER A 17 -5.27 -7.45 -1.77
C SER A 17 -4.31 -6.26 -1.75
N LEU A 18 -4.81 -5.04 -1.49
CA LEU A 18 -3.97 -3.85 -1.35
C LEU A 18 -3.02 -3.95 -0.16
N ARG A 19 -3.49 -4.49 0.98
CA ARG A 19 -2.66 -4.71 2.17
C ARG A 19 -1.59 -5.78 1.94
N THR A 20 -1.93 -6.86 1.23
CA THR A 20 -0.93 -7.87 0.84
C THR A 20 0.13 -7.27 -0.07
N GLY A 21 -0.28 -6.54 -1.12
CA GLY A 21 0.66 -5.87 -2.02
C GLY A 21 1.57 -4.86 -1.31
N GLN A 22 1.05 -4.14 -0.31
CA GLN A 22 1.84 -3.26 0.56
C GLN A 22 2.96 -4.03 1.26
N ALA A 23 2.63 -5.16 1.92
CA ALA A 23 3.61 -5.97 2.65
C ALA A 23 4.70 -6.56 1.73
N ASP A 24 4.31 -6.96 0.52
CA ASP A 24 5.25 -7.47 -0.50
C ASP A 24 6.23 -6.38 -0.96
N ILE A 25 5.73 -5.15 -1.15
CA ILE A 25 6.55 -3.98 -1.48
C ILE A 25 7.50 -3.68 -0.32
N GLU A 26 7.02 -3.57 0.92
CA GLU A 26 7.86 -3.31 2.11
C GLU A 26 9.00 -4.33 2.25
N THR A 27 8.69 -5.61 2.05
CA THR A 27 9.68 -6.69 2.08
C THR A 27 10.74 -6.50 1.00
N THR A 28 10.30 -6.19 -0.22
CA THR A 28 11.20 -5.96 -1.36
C THR A 28 12.12 -4.77 -1.11
N LEU A 29 11.59 -3.64 -0.63
CA LEU A 29 12.37 -2.44 -0.33
C LEU A 29 13.40 -2.68 0.76
N THR A 30 13.02 -3.38 1.83
CA THR A 30 13.93 -3.73 2.93
C THR A 30 15.11 -4.56 2.42
N ARG A 31 14.84 -5.52 1.53
CA ARG A 31 15.89 -6.33 0.90
C ARG A 31 16.83 -5.50 0.02
N LEU A 32 16.28 -4.60 -0.81
CA LEU A 32 17.08 -3.72 -1.66
C LEU A 32 17.96 -2.77 -0.81
N LYS A 33 17.42 -2.27 0.31
CA LYS A 33 18.19 -1.47 1.28
C LYS A 33 19.42 -2.20 1.77
N GLY A 34 19.25 -3.43 2.25
CA GLY A 34 20.36 -4.21 2.78
C GLY A 34 21.47 -4.45 1.75
N LEU A 35 21.10 -4.63 0.47
CA LEU A 35 22.06 -4.77 -0.62
C LEU A 35 22.86 -3.47 -0.82
N VAL A 36 22.18 -2.31 -0.86
CA VAL A 36 22.84 -1.00 -0.97
C VAL A 36 23.75 -0.71 0.22
N ASP A 37 23.27 -0.94 1.45
CA ASP A 37 24.07 -0.76 2.66
C ASP A 37 25.35 -1.63 2.62
N THR A 38 25.24 -2.87 2.13
CA THR A 38 26.39 -3.78 1.97
C THR A 38 27.38 -3.25 0.94
N LEU A 39 26.93 -2.82 -0.23
CA LEU A 39 27.81 -2.27 -1.27
C LEU A 39 28.56 -1.02 -0.79
N VAL A 40 27.86 -0.12 -0.08
CA VAL A 40 28.47 1.09 0.50
C VAL A 40 29.50 0.69 1.57
N SER A 41 29.17 -0.26 2.44
CA SER A 41 30.08 -0.75 3.49
C SER A 41 31.31 -1.47 2.93
N ASP A 42 31.18 -2.21 1.82
CA ASP A 42 32.25 -2.99 1.20
C ASP A 42 33.24 -2.14 0.38
N GLY A 43 33.08 -0.81 0.40
CA GLY A 43 34.05 0.13 -0.18
C GLY A 43 33.66 0.71 -1.53
N TYR A 44 32.36 0.69 -1.90
CA TYR A 44 31.90 1.44 -3.08
C TYR A 44 32.00 2.97 -2.90
N THR A 45 32.39 3.46 -1.72
CA THR A 45 32.49 4.89 -1.33
C THR A 45 33.64 5.68 -1.98
N THR A 46 34.43 5.09 -2.87
CA THR A 46 35.73 5.68 -3.26
C THR A 46 35.65 6.82 -4.30
N ASP A 47 34.51 7.04 -4.97
CA ASP A 47 34.34 8.11 -5.96
C ASP A 47 32.95 8.78 -5.91
N GLY A 48 32.78 9.97 -6.51
CA GLY A 48 31.54 10.77 -6.51
C GLY A 48 30.29 10.05 -7.06
N SER A 49 30.46 8.91 -7.74
CA SER A 49 29.37 8.00 -8.14
C SER A 49 28.63 7.36 -6.96
N SER A 50 29.31 7.18 -5.81
CA SER A 50 28.72 6.63 -4.59
C SER A 50 27.71 7.57 -3.94
N VAL A 51 27.99 8.88 -3.95
CA VAL A 51 27.07 9.93 -3.47
C VAL A 51 25.83 10.03 -4.37
N ALA A 52 26.03 9.99 -5.70
CA ALA A 52 24.92 9.99 -6.65
C ALA A 52 24.03 8.75 -6.47
N PHE A 53 24.63 7.57 -6.26
CA PHE A 53 23.90 6.34 -6.01
C PHE A 53 23.11 6.37 -4.69
N GLN A 54 23.72 6.89 -3.62
CA GLN A 54 23.06 7.10 -2.33
C GLN A 54 21.84 8.04 -2.48
N SER A 55 21.99 9.16 -3.19
CA SER A 55 20.90 10.10 -3.46
C SER A 55 19.76 9.44 -4.24
N SER A 56 20.06 8.69 -5.31
CA SER A 56 19.04 7.95 -6.06
C SER A 56 18.33 6.91 -5.19
N TYR A 57 19.05 6.28 -4.25
CA TYR A 57 18.48 5.32 -3.32
C TYR A 57 17.53 5.97 -2.28
N GLU A 58 17.89 7.15 -1.78
CA GLU A 58 17.02 7.92 -0.88
C GLU A 58 15.74 8.39 -1.58
N GLU A 59 15.85 8.86 -2.83
CA GLU A 59 14.69 9.22 -3.66
C GLU A 59 13.77 8.02 -3.88
N PHE A 60 14.34 6.87 -4.26
CA PHE A 60 13.61 5.63 -4.40
C PHE A 60 12.88 5.23 -3.11
N THR A 61 13.58 5.24 -1.97
CA THR A 61 13.01 4.90 -0.66
C THR A 61 11.84 5.82 -0.30
N THR A 62 11.99 7.12 -0.58
CA THR A 62 10.94 8.12 -0.35
C THR A 62 9.72 7.85 -1.23
N GLY A 63 9.93 7.64 -2.54
CA GLY A 63 8.84 7.32 -3.47
C GLY A 63 8.12 6.03 -3.09
N ALA A 64 8.88 5.02 -2.66
CA ALA A 64 8.32 3.74 -2.26
C ALA A 64 7.51 3.83 -0.94
N LYS A 65 7.95 4.66 0.02
CA LYS A 65 7.15 5.00 1.20
C LYS A 65 5.83 5.65 0.83
N ASN A 66 5.84 6.60 -0.12
CA ASN A 66 4.60 7.23 -0.59
C ASN A 66 3.64 6.22 -1.24
N VAL A 67 4.17 5.24 -1.99
CA VAL A 67 3.36 4.15 -2.56
C VAL A 67 2.73 3.31 -1.46
N ILE A 68 3.51 2.89 -0.46
CA ILE A 68 3.02 2.13 0.70
C ILE A 68 1.89 2.89 1.41
N GLU A 69 2.12 4.16 1.74
CA GLU A 69 1.12 5.00 2.41
C GLU A 69 -0.15 5.15 1.57
N GLY A 70 -0.01 5.31 0.24
CA GLY A 70 -1.13 5.34 -0.69
C GLY A 70 -1.95 4.05 -0.69
N LEU A 71 -1.28 2.89 -0.73
CA LEU A 71 -1.93 1.57 -0.66
C LEU A 71 -2.66 1.37 0.67
N THR A 72 -2.04 1.74 1.79
CA THR A 72 -2.66 1.69 3.12
C THR A 72 -3.91 2.57 3.18
N GLY A 73 -3.82 3.81 2.67
CA GLY A 73 -4.95 4.74 2.63
C GLY A 73 -6.12 4.22 1.79
N MET A 74 -5.83 3.65 0.62
CA MET A 74 -6.85 3.03 -0.23
C MET A 74 -7.50 1.81 0.43
N GLY A 75 -6.72 0.93 1.06
CA GLY A 75 -7.25 -0.23 1.77
C GLY A 75 -8.14 0.16 2.96
N ALA A 76 -7.74 1.18 3.72
CA ALA A 76 -8.52 1.73 4.83
C ALA A 76 -9.85 2.33 4.33
N TYR A 77 -9.81 3.12 3.26
CA TYR A 77 -11.00 3.68 2.62
C TYR A 77 -11.98 2.59 2.19
N LEU A 78 -11.52 1.58 1.47
CA LEU A 78 -12.38 0.48 0.99
C LEU A 78 -13.01 -0.31 2.15
N THR A 79 -12.26 -0.52 3.23
CA THR A 79 -12.79 -1.19 4.43
C THR A 79 -13.89 -0.35 5.08
N GLY A 80 -13.63 0.94 5.32
CA GLY A 80 -14.61 1.85 5.94
C GLY A 80 -15.86 2.07 5.09
N ALA A 81 -15.70 2.13 3.76
CA ALA A 81 -16.82 2.18 2.83
C ALA A 81 -17.70 0.92 2.92
N ALA A 82 -17.09 -0.27 2.93
CA ALA A 82 -17.81 -1.53 3.07
C ALA A 82 -18.60 -1.61 4.39
N ASP A 83 -17.98 -1.20 5.50
CA ASP A 83 -18.63 -1.19 6.83
C ASP A 83 -19.81 -0.21 6.87
N THR A 84 -19.63 0.99 6.30
CA THR A 84 -20.67 2.03 6.27
C THR A 84 -21.88 1.58 5.47
N PHE A 85 -21.66 0.99 4.30
CA PHE A 85 -22.76 0.55 3.46
C PHE A 85 -23.49 -0.68 4.03
N ASP A 86 -22.78 -1.65 4.62
CA ASP A 86 -23.40 -2.80 5.31
C ASP A 86 -24.28 -2.33 6.48
N ALA A 87 -23.81 -1.36 7.27
CA ALA A 87 -24.61 -0.77 8.35
C ALA A 87 -25.87 -0.07 7.83
N ALA A 88 -25.75 0.73 6.77
CA ALA A 88 -26.87 1.43 6.15
C ALA A 88 -27.93 0.46 5.61
N ASP A 89 -27.51 -0.62 4.94
CA ASP A 89 -28.43 -1.63 4.39
C ASP A 89 -29.19 -2.37 5.51
N ARG A 90 -28.51 -2.76 6.58
CA ARG A 90 -29.15 -3.37 7.76
C ARG A 90 -30.19 -2.45 8.39
N GLN A 91 -29.91 -1.14 8.48
CA GLN A 91 -30.84 -0.16 9.01
C GLN A 91 -32.09 -0.02 8.12
N LEU A 92 -31.92 0.05 6.81
CA LEU A 92 -33.03 0.11 5.85
C LEU A 92 -33.89 -1.16 5.91
N ALA A 93 -33.27 -2.34 5.95
CA ALA A 93 -33.97 -3.61 6.08
C ALA A 93 -34.76 -3.71 7.39
N ALA A 94 -34.23 -3.18 8.50
CA ALA A 94 -34.95 -3.12 9.77
C ALA A 94 -36.14 -2.16 9.76
N ALA A 95 -36.05 -1.06 9.00
CA ALA A 95 -37.13 -0.10 8.84
C ALA A 95 -38.32 -0.65 8.03
N LEU A 96 -38.06 -1.50 7.02
CA LEU A 96 -39.09 -2.14 6.19
C LEU A 96 -39.80 -3.31 6.88
N LYS A 97 -39.22 -3.88 7.94
CA LYS A 97 -39.82 -4.97 8.73
C LYS A 97 -40.79 -4.49 9.81
N ARG A 98 -41.15 -3.20 9.81
CA ARG A 98 -42.11 -2.56 10.72
C ARG A 98 -43.37 -2.20 9.97
#